data_AF-A0A1F4EXA9-F1
#
_entry.id   AF-A0A1F4EXA9-F1
#
_cell.length_a   1.000
_cell.length_b   1.000
_cell.length_c   1.000
_cell.angle_alpha   90.00
_cell.angle_beta   90.00
_cell.angle_gamma   90.00
#
_symmetry.space_group_name_H-M   'P 1'
#
loop_
_entity.id
_entity.type
_entity.pdbx_description
1 polymer ?
#
loop_
_entity_poly.entity_id
_entity_poly.type
_entity_poly.pdbx_seq_one_letter_code
_entity_poly.pdbx_strand_id
1 'polypeptide(L)'
;MGKHRNALGYRELIDLKRLYRVSGAALLVRLRQLDIIDQATLVYAFQSVARGWRTQEPQELEPASERGTREAARRFERLCYRALAEKLISLSKAAELLRRPVPEVEADLRGPKSDAAGRHQ
;
A
#
# COMPACT_ATOMS: atom_id res chain seq x y z
N MET A 1 7.57 -23.66 6.81
CA MET A 1 8.12 -22.81 7.90
C MET A 1 7.66 -23.39 9.23
N GLY A 2 8.59 -23.69 10.15
CA GLY A 2 8.38 -24.55 11.32
C GLY A 2 7.48 -23.95 12.42
N LYS A 3 6.70 -24.83 13.07
CA LYS A 3 5.52 -24.49 13.89
C LYS A 3 5.81 -23.84 15.25
N HIS A 4 7.05 -23.84 15.76
CA HIS A 4 7.38 -23.22 17.04
C HIS A 4 8.79 -22.64 16.99
N ARG A 5 8.92 -21.30 17.13
CA ARG A 5 10.22 -20.62 17.27
C ARG A 5 10.35 -20.10 18.70
N ASN A 6 11.47 -20.43 19.35
CA ASN A 6 11.74 -20.02 20.73
C ASN A 6 12.06 -18.53 20.88
N ALA A 7 12.44 -17.83 19.80
CA ALA A 7 12.57 -16.38 19.77
C ALA A 7 12.59 -15.87 18.32
N LEU A 8 11.81 -14.83 18.02
CA LEU A 8 11.97 -14.01 16.82
C LEU A 8 12.86 -12.83 17.18
N GLY A 9 13.97 -12.68 16.47
CA GLY A 9 14.88 -11.55 16.67
C GLY A 9 14.23 -10.23 16.22
N TYR A 10 14.62 -9.11 16.84
CA TYR A 10 14.12 -7.78 16.45
C TYR A 10 14.33 -7.52 14.95
N ARG A 11 15.51 -7.84 14.40
CA ARG A 11 15.81 -7.64 12.98
C ARG A 11 14.88 -8.44 12.07
N GLU A 12 14.61 -9.69 12.42
CA GLU A 12 13.67 -10.54 11.69
C GLU A 12 12.26 -9.95 11.71
N LEU A 13 11.79 -9.44 12.85
CA LEU A 13 10.49 -8.76 12.94
C LEU A 13 10.44 -7.53 12.03
N ILE A 14 11.48 -6.72 12.01
CA ILE A 14 11.59 -5.54 11.13
C ILE A 14 11.57 -5.91 9.65
N ASP A 15 12.30 -6.96 9.27
CA ASP A 15 12.36 -7.41 7.89
C ASP A 15 11.00 -7.98 7.44
N LEU A 16 10.35 -8.78 8.29
CA LEU A 16 9.02 -9.32 8.02
C LEU A 16 7.95 -8.21 7.92
N LYS A 17 7.94 -7.23 8.83
CA LYS A 17 6.92 -6.17 8.77
C LYS A 17 7.07 -5.29 7.52
N ARG A 18 8.29 -5.11 7.02
CA ARG A 18 8.56 -4.41 5.76
C ARG A 18 8.12 -5.23 4.56
N LEU A 19 8.46 -6.51 4.54
CA LEU A 19 8.07 -7.44 3.47
C LEU A 19 6.55 -7.49 3.30
N TYR A 20 5.81 -7.60 4.41
CA TYR A 20 4.35 -7.65 4.40
C TYR A 20 3.68 -6.28 4.42
N ARG A 21 4.45 -5.19 4.50
CA ARG A 21 3.96 -3.80 4.53
C ARG A 21 2.90 -3.56 5.63
N VAL A 22 3.14 -4.11 6.81
CA VAL A 22 2.27 -3.94 8.00
C VAL A 22 3.02 -3.24 9.12
N SER A 23 2.32 -2.73 10.13
CA SER A 23 2.96 -2.26 11.36
C SER A 23 3.58 -3.43 12.14
N GLY A 24 4.60 -3.14 12.95
CA GLY A 24 5.24 -4.11 13.84
C GLY A 24 4.24 -4.64 14.88
N ALA A 25 3.36 -3.79 15.40
CA ALA A 25 2.29 -4.20 16.29
C ALA A 25 1.30 -5.15 15.59
N ALA A 26 0.88 -4.86 14.35
CA ALA A 26 0.01 -5.74 13.58
C ALA A 26 0.69 -7.07 13.27
N LEU A 27 1.99 -7.06 12.95
CA LEU A 27 2.76 -8.29 12.74
C LEU A 27 2.77 -9.16 14.00
N LEU A 28 3.06 -8.60 15.18
CA LEU A 28 3.06 -9.36 16.44
C LEU A 28 1.70 -10.02 16.72
N VAL A 29 0.60 -9.27 16.54
CA VAL A 29 -0.75 -9.82 16.68
C VAL A 29 -1.00 -10.93 15.66
N ARG A 30 -0.54 -10.75 14.42
CA ARG A 30 -0.70 -11.75 13.36
C ARG A 30 0.10 -13.02 13.64
N LEU A 31 1.33 -12.91 14.13
CA LEU A 31 2.16 -14.05 14.53
C LEU A 31 1.48 -14.88 15.62
N ARG A 32 0.83 -14.21 16.60
CA ARG A 32 0.01 -14.89 17.60
C ARG A 32 -1.20 -15.58 16.97
N GLN A 33 -1.93 -14.91 16.08
CA GLN A 33 -3.12 -15.50 15.42
C GLN A 33 -2.81 -16.73 14.57
N LEU A 34 -1.56 -16.86 14.12
CA LEU A 34 -1.07 -17.99 13.34
C LEU A 34 -0.39 -19.05 14.22
N ASP A 35 -0.48 -18.92 15.56
CA ASP A 35 0.16 -19.80 16.55
C ASP A 35 1.68 -19.93 16.38
N ILE A 36 2.33 -18.93 15.77
CA ILE A 36 3.80 -18.87 15.61
C ILE A 36 4.44 -18.46 16.95
N ILE A 37 3.76 -17.59 17.70
CA ILE A 37 4.09 -17.23 19.08
C ILE A 37 2.86 -17.45 19.96
N ASP A 38 3.07 -17.73 21.24
CA ASP A 38 1.99 -17.87 22.20
C ASP A 38 1.52 -16.51 22.77
N GLN A 39 0.44 -16.55 23.56
CA GLN A 39 -0.12 -15.35 24.17
C GLN A 39 0.84 -14.70 25.19
N ALA A 40 1.62 -15.50 25.93
CA ALA A 40 2.57 -15.01 26.91
C ALA A 40 3.70 -14.19 26.24
N THR A 41 4.24 -14.70 25.12
CA THR A 41 5.25 -14.02 24.30
C THR A 41 4.72 -12.71 23.73
N LEU A 42 3.46 -12.69 23.24
CA LEU A 42 2.83 -11.46 22.75
C LEU A 42 2.73 -10.39 23.84
N VAL A 43 2.26 -10.78 25.04
CA VAL A 43 2.14 -9.87 26.19
C VAL A 43 3.52 -9.35 26.59
N TYR A 44 4.51 -10.24 26.73
CA TYR A 44 5.87 -9.86 27.07
C TYR A 44 6.48 -8.88 26.04
N ALA A 45 6.27 -9.13 24.74
CA ALA A 45 6.75 -8.23 23.69
C ALA A 45 6.19 -6.80 23.86
N PHE A 46 4.87 -6.66 24.08
CA PHE A 46 4.25 -5.37 24.33
C PHE A 46 4.57 -4.76 25.70
N GLN A 47 5.12 -5.53 26.63
CA GLN A 47 5.66 -5.05 27.91
C GLN A 47 7.16 -4.78 27.87
N SER A 48 7.83 -5.01 26.75
CA SER A 48 9.29 -4.85 26.61
C SER A 48 9.61 -4.07 25.33
N VAL A 49 10.12 -4.76 24.31
CA VAL A 49 10.64 -4.19 23.06
C VAL A 49 9.57 -3.45 22.25
N ALA A 50 8.30 -3.83 22.41
CA ALA A 50 7.16 -3.29 21.68
C ALA A 50 6.25 -2.38 22.52
N ARG A 51 6.68 -1.94 23.72
CA ARG A 51 5.89 -1.07 24.61
C ARG A 51 5.36 0.20 23.91
N GLY A 52 6.13 0.77 22.98
CA GLY A 52 5.74 1.96 22.22
C GLY A 52 5.04 1.69 20.89
N TRP A 53 4.99 0.44 20.40
CA TRP A 53 4.67 0.16 18.99
C TRP A 53 3.21 0.42 18.60
N ARG A 54 2.31 0.56 19.59
CA ARG A 54 0.93 0.98 19.35
C ARG A 54 0.79 2.47 19.03
N THR A 55 1.77 3.27 19.42
CA THR A 55 1.77 4.73 19.25
C THR A 55 2.82 5.18 18.24
N GLN A 56 4.00 4.56 18.27
CA GLN A 56 5.12 4.88 17.39
C GLN A 56 5.69 3.60 16.78
N GLU A 57 5.72 3.57 15.45
CA GLU A 57 6.22 2.43 14.70
C GLU A 57 7.75 2.24 14.91
N PRO A 58 8.25 1.02 15.21
CA PRO A 58 9.68 0.75 15.43
C PRO A 58 10.61 1.06 14.27
N GLN A 59 10.06 1.23 13.07
CA GLN A 59 10.75 1.67 11.84
C GLN A 59 9.66 1.92 10.79
N GLU A 60 9.49 3.14 10.35
CA GLU A 60 8.42 3.49 9.42
C GLU A 60 8.52 2.70 8.10
N LEU A 61 7.36 2.34 7.54
CA LEU A 61 7.28 1.62 6.25
C LEU A 61 7.65 2.51 5.07
N GLU A 62 7.44 3.82 5.24
CA GLU A 62 7.66 4.85 4.23
C GLU A 62 8.38 6.03 4.88
N PRO A 63 9.30 6.69 4.16
CA PRO A 63 9.81 7.99 4.57
C PRO A 63 8.66 8.97 4.86
N ALA A 64 8.86 9.90 5.79
CA ALA A 64 7.84 10.90 6.12
C ALA A 64 7.39 11.72 4.89
N SER A 65 8.30 11.96 3.94
CA SER A 65 8.02 12.64 2.67
C SER A 65 7.13 11.86 1.71
N GLU A 66 7.07 10.54 1.85
CA GLU A 66 6.33 9.64 0.95
C GLU A 66 5.12 8.98 1.64
N ARG A 67 4.90 9.26 2.93
CA ARG A 67 3.86 8.58 3.71
C ARG A 67 2.48 8.77 3.07
N GLY A 68 1.80 7.66 2.79
CA GLY A 68 0.45 7.66 2.23
C GLY A 68 0.38 7.90 0.73
N THR A 69 1.54 8.11 0.07
CA THR A 69 1.58 8.24 -1.40
C THR A 69 1.35 6.90 -2.10
N ARG A 70 1.79 5.78 -1.50
CA ARG A 70 1.61 4.44 -2.07
C ARG A 70 0.22 3.85 -1.80
N GLU A 71 -0.45 4.30 -0.74
CA GLU A 71 -1.83 3.91 -0.38
C GLU A 71 -2.82 5.07 -0.62
N ALA A 72 -2.70 5.75 -1.76
CA ALA A 72 -3.63 6.82 -2.13
C ALA A 72 -5.02 6.27 -2.53
N ALA A 73 -6.08 7.01 -2.18
CA ALA A 73 -7.45 6.65 -2.53
C ALA A 73 -7.71 6.82 -4.05
N ARG A 74 -7.41 5.79 -4.84
CA ARG A 74 -7.58 5.79 -6.31
C ARG A 74 -8.93 5.24 -6.79
N ARG A 75 -9.84 4.87 -5.89
CA ARG A 75 -11.10 4.19 -6.24
C ARG A 75 -12.03 5.09 -7.07
N PHE A 76 -12.23 6.33 -6.65
CA PHE A 76 -13.10 7.28 -7.36
C PHE A 76 -12.57 7.57 -8.76
N GLU A 77 -11.27 7.84 -8.87
CA GLU A 77 -10.58 8.04 -10.15
C GLU A 77 -10.80 6.86 -11.11
N ARG A 78 -10.54 5.63 -10.65
CA ARG A 78 -10.79 4.41 -11.43
C ARG A 78 -12.25 4.28 -11.89
N LEU A 79 -13.21 4.65 -11.05
CA LEU A 79 -14.64 4.61 -11.41
C LEU A 79 -14.98 5.66 -12.48
N CYS A 80 -14.42 6.86 -12.40
CA CYS A 80 -14.61 7.89 -13.42
C CYS A 80 -14.06 7.44 -14.78
N TYR A 81 -12.83 6.90 -14.83
CA TYR A 81 -12.27 6.39 -16.09
C TYR A 81 -13.05 5.19 -16.64
N ARG A 82 -13.52 4.29 -15.76
CA ARG A 82 -14.39 3.18 -16.16
C ARG A 82 -15.70 3.68 -16.77
N ALA A 83 -16.39 4.61 -16.11
CA ALA A 83 -17.64 5.18 -16.60
C ALA A 83 -17.46 5.93 -17.93
N LEU A 84 -16.33 6.63 -18.10
CA LEU A 84 -15.97 7.28 -19.35
C LEU A 84 -15.73 6.27 -20.48
N ALA A 85 -14.96 5.21 -20.21
CA ALA A 85 -14.70 4.14 -21.18
C ALA A 85 -15.98 3.37 -21.58
N GLU A 86 -16.87 3.15 -20.62
CA GLU A 86 -18.20 2.54 -20.84
C GLU A 86 -19.23 3.51 -21.42
N LYS A 87 -18.85 4.77 -21.73
CA LYS A 87 -19.70 5.83 -22.29
C LYS A 87 -20.91 6.20 -21.42
N LEU A 88 -20.84 5.96 -20.11
CA LEU A 88 -21.86 6.34 -19.13
C LEU A 88 -21.83 7.84 -18.80
N ILE A 89 -20.68 8.48 -18.99
CA ILE A 89 -20.48 9.92 -18.81
C ILE A 89 -19.67 10.50 -19.97
N SER A 90 -19.80 11.80 -20.23
CA SER A 90 -18.99 12.49 -21.23
C SER A 90 -17.56 12.72 -20.74
N LEU A 91 -16.63 12.99 -21.68
CA LEU A 91 -15.27 13.40 -21.38
C LEU A 91 -15.23 14.68 -20.52
N SER A 92 -16.09 15.65 -20.82
CA SER A 92 -16.22 16.88 -20.02
C SER A 92 -16.68 16.60 -18.60
N LYS A 93 -17.63 15.66 -18.41
CA LYS A 93 -18.11 15.28 -17.09
C LYS A 93 -17.06 14.52 -16.29
N ALA A 94 -16.30 13.65 -16.94
CA ALA A 94 -15.17 12.96 -16.30
C ALA A 94 -14.09 13.96 -15.83
N ALA A 95 -13.75 14.95 -16.67
CA ALA A 95 -12.82 16.02 -16.33
C ALA A 95 -13.29 16.87 -15.14
N GLU A 96 -14.58 17.22 -15.09
CA GLU A 96 -15.21 17.92 -13.96
C GLU A 96 -15.09 17.10 -12.67
N LEU A 97 -15.47 15.82 -12.69
CA LEU A 97 -15.42 14.92 -11.52
C LEU A 97 -13.98 14.72 -11.02
N LEU A 98 -13.03 14.52 -11.93
CA LEU A 98 -11.62 14.33 -11.62
C LEU A 98 -10.90 15.63 -11.22
N ARG A 99 -11.53 16.79 -11.44
CA ARG A 99 -10.94 18.13 -11.28
C ARG A 99 -9.63 18.28 -12.06
N ARG A 100 -9.63 17.82 -13.31
CA ARG A 100 -8.48 17.87 -14.22
C ARG A 100 -8.87 18.45 -15.59
N PRO A 101 -7.93 19.07 -16.33
CA PRO A 101 -8.19 19.56 -17.67
C PRO A 101 -8.63 18.44 -18.62
N VAL A 102 -9.56 18.75 -19.54
CA VAL A 102 -10.04 17.82 -20.58
C VAL A 102 -8.90 17.15 -21.37
N PRO A 103 -7.86 17.88 -21.84
CA PRO A 103 -6.78 17.26 -22.60
C PRO A 103 -5.99 16.20 -21.83
N GLU A 104 -5.85 16.37 -20.51
CA GLU A 104 -5.17 15.38 -19.67
C GLU A 104 -6.00 14.10 -19.52
N VAL A 105 -7.30 14.24 -19.24
CA VAL A 105 -8.19 13.08 -19.10
C VAL A 105 -8.32 12.33 -20.43
N GLU A 106 -8.30 13.04 -21.56
CA GLU A 106 -8.27 12.46 -22.89
C GLU A 106 -6.98 11.66 -23.15
N ALA A 107 -5.83 12.20 -22.76
CA ALA A 107 -4.54 11.52 -22.88
C ALA A 107 -4.48 10.25 -22.01
N ASP A 108 -4.94 10.33 -20.76
CA ASP A 108 -4.97 9.17 -19.85
C ASP A 108 -5.91 8.06 -20.35
N LEU A 109 -7.02 8.42 -20.99
CA LEU A 109 -7.95 7.45 -21.57
C LEU A 109 -7.36 6.77 -22.82
N ARG A 110 -6.68 7.53 -23.68
CA ARG A 110 -6.12 7.01 -24.95
C ARG A 110 -4.82 6.22 -24.75
N GLY A 111 -4.11 6.45 -23.64
CA GLY A 111 -2.78 5.91 -23.42
C GLY A 111 -1.69 6.67 -24.21
N PRO A 112 -0.42 6.30 -24.04
CA PRO A 112 0.69 6.96 -24.72
C PRO A 112 0.50 6.87 -26.24
N LYS A 113 0.71 7.99 -26.96
CA LYS A 113 0.79 7.96 -28.42
C LYS A 113 1.96 7.07 -28.79
N SER A 114 1.70 5.93 -29.43
CA SER A 114 2.76 5.20 -30.11
C SER A 114 3.28 6.08 -31.24
N ASP A 115 4.53 6.53 -31.15
CA ASP A 115 5.26 7.06 -32.31
C ASP A 115 5.55 5.90 -33.27
N ALA A 116 4.49 5.43 -33.96
CA ALA A 116 4.61 4.55 -35.10
C ALA A 116 4.86 5.41 -36.35
N ALA A 117 6.01 6.07 -36.40
CA ALA A 117 6.50 6.74 -37.59
C ALA A 117 8.03 6.82 -37.57
N GLY A 118 8.67 5.95 -38.35
CA GLY A 118 10.07 6.13 -38.75
C GLY A 118 11.02 5.04 -38.29
N ARG A 119 11.05 3.91 -39.01
CA ARG A 119 12.27 3.16 -39.31
C ARG A 119 12.03 2.20 -40.49
N HIS A 120 11.84 2.81 -41.66
CA HIS A 120 12.24 2.22 -42.93
C HIS A 120 13.43 3.03 -43.42
N GLN A 121 14.64 2.54 -43.13
CA GLN A 121 15.83 2.58 -43.99
C GLN A 121 16.71 1.40 -43.59
#